data_AF-A0A837S4E0-F1
#
_entry.id   AF-A0A837S4E0-F1
#
_cell.length_a   1.000
_cell.length_b   1.000
_cell.length_c   1.000
_cell.angle_alpha   90.00
_cell.angle_beta   90.00
_cell.angle_gamma   90.00
#
_symmetry.space_group_name_H-M   'P 1'
#
loop_
_entity.id
_entity.type
_entity.pdbx_description
1 polymer ?
#
loop_
_entity_poly.entity_id
_entity_poly.type
_entity_poly.pdbx_seq_one_letter_code
_entity_poly.pdbx_strand_id
1 'polypeptide(L)'
;MFGRVNNNITVLSGCMLFFLVWVIILIIRIVKKPSASAQYSVDSYKVYSRCKIIWICTVTIILLLITCYYGFKIYHNTINYNGKLSWFLRDLKSKRTVKFKDDNIYKNGIEGIFKDINKKVDIPKNLYVATSFSLKFDSYGKITSFDTYIYGKNTRGKLESYLITYDSNKSENITIYLNGYVNADYSNNKLLEPLIKTMKVIPLKKIVTNWPENQFGILYYGKRSFGYNTNGVIYIDSKGNINSAVNTYSEVVGYTVSVYVPGKESRYTPVRYNLTDGLGNIKTSDTLRENKKISDESNNDQDKFYLSKLVGYRLKITAAAAGSRSYSLEGTTDAGGTWNTINKDPFSGMTGVSAGITFLNNKLGFICLSHNGGRNGELYCTEDGGVSYTKVNFPEVKITLSSGKTYNPFDLPRMPYEEDGILNVLVGQGSDGDYNGGSKGLYQSKDNGITWKYVKESEKK
;
A
#
# COMPACT_ATOMS: atom_id res chain seq x y z
N MET A 1 -21.78 9.90 -28.29
CA MET A 1 -21.69 9.51 -29.71
C MET A 1 -21.38 10.77 -30.51
N PHE A 2 -20.14 11.00 -30.96
CA PHE A 2 -19.78 12.15 -31.79
C PHE A 2 -18.65 11.79 -32.76
N GLY A 3 -18.94 11.91 -34.06
CA GLY A 3 -17.98 12.15 -35.15
C GLY A 3 -17.32 10.92 -35.76
N ARG A 4 -17.76 10.52 -36.96
CA ARG A 4 -17.09 9.53 -37.84
C ARG A 4 -15.68 10.03 -38.20
N VAL A 5 -14.67 9.66 -37.39
CA VAL A 5 -13.26 10.04 -37.57
C VAL A 5 -12.72 9.69 -38.97
N ASN A 6 -13.16 8.56 -39.54
CA ASN A 6 -12.72 8.13 -40.88
C ASN A 6 -13.13 9.09 -42.00
N ASN A 7 -14.32 9.70 -41.96
CA ASN A 7 -14.76 10.59 -43.03
C ASN A 7 -14.01 11.93 -42.99
N ASN A 8 -13.66 12.41 -41.79
CA ASN A 8 -12.97 13.68 -41.63
C ASN A 8 -11.51 13.61 -42.10
N ILE A 9 -10.83 12.48 -41.92
CA ILE A 9 -9.44 12.30 -42.38
C ILE A 9 -9.36 12.32 -43.92
N THR A 10 -10.31 11.67 -44.60
CA THR A 10 -10.35 11.65 -46.07
C THR A 10 -10.64 13.04 -46.63
N VAL A 11 -11.57 13.79 -46.03
CA VAL A 11 -11.86 15.18 -46.41
C VAL A 11 -10.66 16.08 -46.14
N LEU A 12 -10.00 15.93 -44.98
CA LEU A 12 -8.81 16.70 -44.63
C LEU A 12 -7.66 16.43 -45.60
N SER A 13 -7.45 15.16 -45.97
CA SER A 13 -6.44 14.75 -46.94
C SER A 13 -6.73 15.31 -48.34
N GLY A 14 -8.00 15.31 -48.75
CA GLY A 14 -8.44 15.95 -50.00
C GLY A 14 -8.19 17.45 -50.01
N CYS A 15 -8.51 18.15 -48.91
CA CYS A 15 -8.20 19.57 -48.76
C CYS A 15 -6.69 19.84 -48.80
N MET A 16 -5.89 19.03 -48.09
CA MET A 16 -4.44 19.19 -48.06
C MET A 16 -3.82 19.00 -49.45
N LEU A 17 -4.28 17.98 -50.20
CA LEU A 17 -3.86 17.74 -51.58
C LEU A 17 -4.27 18.90 -52.51
N PHE A 18 -5.48 19.44 -52.35
CA PHE A 18 -5.96 20.58 -53.12
C PHE A 18 -5.10 21.83 -52.91
N PHE A 19 -4.77 22.17 -51.65
CA PHE A 19 -3.90 23.31 -51.35
C PHE A 19 -2.48 23.09 -51.87
N LEU A 20 -1.94 21.86 -51.79
CA LEU A 20 -0.61 21.54 -52.27
C LEU A 20 -0.53 21.64 -53.81
N VAL A 21 -1.53 21.14 -54.52
CA VAL A 21 -1.68 21.30 -55.98
C VAL A 21 -1.85 22.77 -56.35
N TRP A 22 -2.64 23.54 -55.61
CA TRP A 22 -2.84 24.96 -55.88
C TRP A 22 -1.57 25.79 -55.68
N VAL A 23 -0.79 25.48 -54.62
CA VAL A 23 0.53 26.09 -54.38
C VAL A 23 1.51 25.74 -55.51
N ILE A 24 1.54 24.49 -55.98
CA ILE A 24 2.34 24.09 -57.13
C ILE A 24 1.93 24.87 -58.39
N ILE A 25 0.64 25.02 -58.66
CA ILE A 25 0.13 25.79 -59.82
C ILE A 25 0.53 27.27 -59.70
N LEU A 26 0.48 27.85 -58.50
CA LEU A 26 0.91 29.24 -58.25
C LEU A 26 2.40 29.41 -58.51
N ILE A 27 3.24 28.49 -58.02
CA ILE A 27 4.69 28.49 -58.27
C ILE A 27 4.97 28.36 -59.77
N ILE A 28 4.30 27.44 -60.48
CA ILE A 28 4.45 27.26 -61.93
C ILE A 28 4.04 28.55 -62.67
N ARG A 29 2.94 29.21 -62.28
CA ARG A 29 2.51 30.49 -62.88
C ARG A 29 3.45 31.66 -62.58
N ILE A 30 4.16 31.65 -61.45
CA ILE A 30 5.16 32.67 -61.11
C ILE A 30 6.46 32.44 -61.90
N VAL A 31 6.86 31.17 -62.08
CA VAL A 31 8.06 30.79 -62.83
C VAL A 31 7.85 30.92 -64.35
N LYS A 32 6.67 30.56 -64.87
CA LYS A 32 6.26 30.84 -66.26
C LYS A 32 5.71 32.26 -66.39
N LYS A 33 6.56 33.29 -66.32
CA LYS A 33 6.22 34.57 -66.94
C LYS A 33 6.30 34.42 -68.47
N PRO A 34 5.23 34.69 -69.25
CA PRO A 34 5.39 34.92 -70.67
C PRO A 34 5.96 36.33 -70.87
N SER A 35 6.96 36.44 -71.75
CA SER A 35 7.39 37.69 -72.35
C SER A 35 6.18 38.38 -73.00
N ALA A 36 6.07 39.68 -72.76
CA ALA A 36 4.95 40.58 -73.03
C ALA A 36 4.15 40.40 -74.34
N SER A 37 2.87 40.75 -74.30
CA SER A 37 2.30 41.69 -75.27
C SER A 37 1.28 42.61 -74.58
N ALA A 38 1.37 43.90 -74.92
CA ALA A 38 0.67 45.01 -74.31
C ALA A 38 -0.55 45.38 -75.16
N GLN A 39 -1.75 45.47 -74.55
CA GLN A 39 -2.75 46.50 -74.88
C GLN A 39 -3.92 46.50 -73.87
N TYR A 40 -3.70 47.00 -72.65
CA TYR A 40 -4.79 47.42 -71.76
C TYR A 40 -4.34 48.67 -71.00
N SER A 41 -5.25 49.64 -70.84
CA SER A 41 -4.98 51.00 -70.37
C SER A 41 -4.11 51.03 -69.11
N VAL A 42 -3.12 51.92 -69.10
CA VAL A 42 -2.09 52.03 -68.04
C VAL A 42 -2.71 52.21 -66.65
N ASP A 43 -3.89 52.82 -66.53
CA ASP A 43 -4.63 52.93 -65.27
C ASP A 43 -5.31 51.63 -64.83
N SER A 44 -5.87 50.83 -65.74
CA SER A 44 -6.50 49.56 -65.40
C SER A 44 -5.48 48.49 -64.99
N TYR A 45 -4.28 48.50 -65.59
CA TYR A 45 -3.18 47.58 -65.20
C TYR A 45 -2.55 47.94 -63.84
N LYS A 46 -2.42 49.25 -63.53
CA LYS A 46 -1.89 49.72 -62.24
C LYS A 46 -2.88 49.45 -61.10
N VAL A 47 -4.18 49.63 -61.35
CA VAL A 47 -5.26 49.26 -60.42
C VAL A 47 -5.33 47.74 -60.25
N TYR A 48 -5.27 46.95 -61.33
CA TYR A 48 -5.27 45.48 -61.26
C TYR A 48 -4.04 44.94 -60.50
N SER A 49 -2.85 45.51 -60.73
CA SER A 49 -1.63 45.17 -60.01
C SER A 49 -1.72 45.51 -58.51
N ARG A 50 -2.28 46.68 -58.15
CA ARG A 50 -2.53 47.05 -56.75
C ARG A 50 -3.58 46.17 -56.08
N CYS A 51 -4.70 45.88 -56.75
CA CYS A 51 -5.72 44.97 -56.26
C CYS A 51 -5.16 43.54 -56.07
N LYS A 52 -4.28 43.08 -56.96
CA LYS A 52 -3.59 41.79 -56.83
C LYS A 52 -2.63 41.77 -55.64
N ILE A 53 -1.88 42.84 -55.40
CA ILE A 53 -0.99 42.97 -54.24
C ILE A 53 -1.81 43.01 -52.95
N ILE A 54 -2.86 43.82 -52.89
CA ILE A 54 -3.79 43.90 -51.75
C ILE A 54 -4.40 42.52 -51.47
N TRP A 55 -4.88 41.82 -52.51
CA TRP A 55 -5.43 40.47 -52.37
C TRP A 55 -4.42 39.46 -51.83
N ILE A 56 -3.18 39.48 -52.34
CA ILE A 56 -2.09 38.63 -51.83
C ILE A 56 -1.80 38.96 -50.36
N CYS A 57 -1.69 40.24 -50.00
CA CYS A 57 -1.47 40.65 -48.61
C CYS A 57 -2.62 40.19 -47.71
N THR A 58 -3.88 40.36 -48.13
CA THR A 58 -5.07 39.93 -47.40
C THR A 58 -5.09 38.42 -47.19
N VAL A 59 -4.84 37.63 -48.24
CA VAL A 59 -4.74 36.15 -48.13
C VAL A 59 -3.61 35.76 -47.17
N THR A 60 -2.44 36.40 -47.27
CA THR A 60 -1.30 36.12 -46.40
C THR A 60 -1.63 36.42 -44.94
N ILE A 61 -2.28 37.55 -44.66
CA ILE A 61 -2.73 37.94 -43.31
C ILE A 61 -3.75 36.95 -42.76
N ILE A 62 -4.73 36.55 -43.56
CA ILE A 62 -5.74 35.55 -43.16
C ILE A 62 -5.06 34.22 -42.82
N LEU A 63 -4.10 33.78 -43.63
CA LEU A 63 -3.33 32.55 -43.38
C LEU A 63 -2.55 32.65 -42.06
N LEU A 64 -1.89 33.79 -41.82
CA LEU A 64 -1.16 34.08 -40.58
C LEU A 64 -2.09 34.06 -39.36
N LEU A 65 -3.26 34.69 -39.45
CA LEU A 65 -4.26 34.72 -38.38
C LEU A 65 -4.81 33.32 -38.07
N ILE A 66 -5.11 32.53 -39.10
CA ILE A 66 -5.55 31.13 -38.95
C ILE A 66 -4.44 30.32 -38.28
N THR A 67 -3.20 30.42 -38.76
CA THR A 67 -2.06 29.70 -38.17
C THR A 67 -1.81 30.11 -36.72
N CYS A 68 -1.88 31.40 -36.38
CA CYS A 68 -1.75 31.88 -35.00
C CYS A 68 -2.90 31.38 -34.11
N TYR A 69 -4.15 31.45 -34.58
CA TYR A 69 -5.32 31.02 -33.81
C TYR A 69 -5.30 29.51 -33.54
N TYR A 70 -5.08 28.69 -34.56
CA TYR A 70 -4.98 27.23 -34.38
C TYR A 70 -3.69 26.82 -33.66
N GLY A 71 -2.58 27.53 -33.89
CA GLY A 71 -1.33 27.35 -33.15
C GLY A 71 -1.50 27.59 -31.65
N PHE A 72 -2.17 28.70 -31.27
CA PHE A 72 -2.53 28.99 -29.89
C PHE A 72 -3.45 27.92 -29.30
N LYS A 73 -4.46 27.47 -30.05
CA LYS A 73 -5.38 26.42 -29.61
C LYS A 73 -4.70 25.06 -29.44
N ILE A 74 -3.72 24.73 -30.28
CA ILE A 74 -2.90 23.51 -30.16
C ILE A 74 -1.99 23.63 -28.94
N TYR A 75 -1.31 24.76 -28.76
CA TYR A 75 -0.49 25.02 -27.58
C TYR A 75 -1.30 24.88 -26.29
N HIS A 76 -2.47 25.52 -26.21
CA HIS A 76 -3.32 25.44 -25.04
C HIS A 76 -3.84 24.01 -24.76
N ASN A 77 -4.13 23.23 -25.80
CA ASN A 77 -4.54 21.81 -25.71
C ASN A 77 -3.38 20.81 -25.54
N THR A 78 -2.13 21.28 -25.54
CA THR A 78 -0.94 20.44 -25.28
C THR A 78 -0.34 20.70 -23.90
N ILE A 79 -0.78 21.77 -23.21
CA ILE A 79 -0.53 21.95 -21.78
C ILE A 79 -0.99 20.68 -21.02
N ASN A 80 -0.19 20.23 -20.06
CA ASN A 80 -0.47 19.01 -19.30
C ASN A 80 -1.87 19.07 -18.70
N TYR A 81 -2.64 17.99 -18.87
CA TYR A 81 -4.01 17.82 -18.37
C TYR A 81 -5.09 18.69 -19.04
N ASN A 82 -4.76 19.48 -20.07
CA ASN A 82 -5.74 20.26 -20.83
C ASN A 82 -6.11 19.59 -22.16
N GLY A 83 -7.32 19.04 -22.24
CA GLY A 83 -7.94 18.59 -23.48
C GLY A 83 -7.50 17.22 -24.01
N LYS A 84 -8.21 16.72 -25.04
CA LYS A 84 -8.06 15.35 -25.58
C LYS A 84 -6.68 15.08 -26.20
N LEU A 85 -6.03 16.09 -26.77
CA LEU A 85 -4.73 15.95 -27.43
C LEU A 85 -3.61 15.70 -26.40
N SER A 86 -3.61 16.42 -25.28
CA SER A 86 -2.70 16.19 -24.15
C SER A 86 -2.79 14.75 -23.63
N TRP A 87 -4.01 14.22 -23.47
CA TRP A 87 -4.24 12.81 -23.12
C TRP A 87 -3.73 11.84 -24.18
N PHE A 88 -3.95 12.11 -25.47
CA PHE A 88 -3.47 11.28 -26.58
C PHE A 88 -1.94 11.24 -26.66
N LEU A 89 -1.27 12.38 -26.55
CA LEU A 89 0.20 12.47 -26.54
C LEU A 89 0.80 11.76 -25.34
N ARG A 90 0.17 11.88 -24.16
CA ARG A 90 0.58 11.13 -22.97
C ARG A 90 0.40 9.63 -23.20
N ASP A 91 -0.77 9.17 -23.66
CA ASP A 91 -1.01 7.75 -23.92
C ASP A 91 0.00 7.20 -24.95
N LEU A 92 0.31 7.94 -26.01
CA LEU A 92 1.37 7.57 -26.96
C LEU A 92 2.73 7.40 -26.29
N LYS A 93 3.10 8.33 -25.39
CA LYS A 93 4.40 8.31 -24.72
C LYS A 93 4.49 7.22 -23.64
N SER A 94 3.45 7.08 -22.82
CA SER A 94 3.50 6.32 -21.57
C SER A 94 2.60 5.10 -21.53
N LYS A 95 1.78 4.79 -22.53
CA LYS A 95 0.88 3.63 -22.51
C LYS A 95 1.27 2.62 -23.58
N ARG A 96 1.25 1.33 -23.21
CA ARG A 96 1.43 0.20 -24.12
C ARG A 96 0.30 -0.80 -23.90
N THR A 97 -0.09 -1.51 -24.96
CA THR A 97 -1.08 -2.57 -24.89
C THR A 97 -0.57 -3.84 -25.56
N VAL A 98 -0.81 -4.98 -24.93
CA VAL A 98 -0.35 -6.29 -25.38
C VAL A 98 -1.50 -7.29 -25.33
N LYS A 99 -1.65 -8.12 -26.36
CA LYS A 99 -2.66 -9.19 -26.36
C LYS A 99 -2.31 -10.24 -25.32
N PHE A 100 -3.24 -10.55 -24.43
CA PHE A 100 -3.05 -11.57 -23.41
C PHE A 100 -3.35 -12.95 -24.02
N LYS A 101 -2.33 -13.77 -24.23
CA LYS A 101 -2.44 -15.11 -24.82
C LYS A 101 -2.28 -16.20 -23.77
N ASP A 102 -1.34 -16.01 -22.86
CA ASP A 102 -1.04 -16.95 -21.79
C ASP A 102 -1.94 -16.66 -20.57
N ASP A 103 -3.27 -16.67 -20.77
CA ASP A 103 -4.30 -16.21 -19.82
C ASP A 103 -4.75 -17.26 -18.79
N ASN A 104 -4.19 -18.47 -18.85
CA ASN A 104 -4.56 -19.55 -17.94
C ASN A 104 -3.46 -19.81 -16.90
N ILE A 105 -3.75 -19.52 -15.64
CA ILE A 105 -2.79 -19.63 -14.54
C ILE A 105 -2.38 -21.07 -14.23
N TYR A 106 -3.21 -22.07 -14.51
CA TYR A 106 -2.86 -23.48 -14.28
C TYR A 106 -1.91 -24.03 -15.36
N LYS A 107 -1.98 -23.49 -16.58
CA LYS A 107 -1.13 -23.92 -17.70
C LYS A 107 0.15 -23.11 -17.80
N ASN A 108 0.04 -21.80 -17.68
CA ASN A 108 1.12 -20.85 -17.96
C ASN A 108 1.73 -20.22 -16.71
N GLY A 109 1.11 -20.42 -15.54
CA GLY A 109 1.46 -19.70 -14.32
C GLY A 109 1.29 -18.18 -14.48
N ILE A 110 1.80 -17.42 -13.50
CA ILE A 110 1.86 -15.96 -13.60
C ILE A 110 3.00 -15.48 -14.52
N GLU A 111 3.94 -16.34 -14.87
CA GLU A 111 5.02 -16.03 -15.82
C GLU A 111 4.49 -15.77 -17.23
N GLY A 112 3.35 -16.38 -17.60
CA GLY A 112 2.65 -16.09 -18.85
C GLY A 112 2.35 -14.61 -19.04
N ILE A 113 2.00 -13.90 -17.95
CA ILE A 113 1.75 -12.46 -17.96
C ILE A 113 3.00 -11.70 -18.39
N PHE A 114 4.13 -11.94 -17.71
CA PHE A 114 5.39 -11.25 -17.99
C PHE A 114 5.97 -11.65 -19.35
N LYS A 115 5.80 -12.90 -19.76
CA LYS A 115 6.20 -13.38 -21.09
C LYS A 115 5.46 -12.66 -22.21
N ASP A 116 4.16 -12.44 -22.07
CA ASP A 116 3.40 -11.67 -23.04
C ASP A 116 3.84 -10.21 -23.05
N ILE A 117 3.97 -9.58 -21.88
CA ILE A 117 4.39 -8.17 -21.77
C ILE A 117 5.77 -7.92 -22.38
N ASN A 118 6.72 -8.82 -22.14
CA ASN A 118 8.10 -8.72 -22.64
C ASN A 118 8.21 -8.73 -24.17
N LYS A 119 7.14 -9.11 -24.90
CA LYS A 119 7.10 -9.00 -26.37
C LYS A 119 7.05 -7.54 -26.87
N LYS A 120 6.60 -6.59 -26.04
CA LYS A 120 6.51 -5.16 -26.42
C LYS A 120 7.22 -4.21 -25.47
N VAL A 121 7.44 -4.60 -24.22
CA VAL A 121 8.07 -3.77 -23.20
C VAL A 121 9.21 -4.56 -22.59
N ASP A 122 10.43 -4.06 -22.70
CA ASP A 122 11.60 -4.69 -22.07
C ASP A 122 11.56 -4.44 -20.56
N ILE A 123 10.97 -5.38 -19.81
CA ILE A 123 10.90 -5.28 -18.35
C ILE A 123 12.20 -5.82 -17.74
N PRO A 124 12.85 -5.08 -16.82
CA PRO A 124 14.02 -5.53 -16.09
C PRO A 124 13.80 -6.85 -15.35
N LYS A 125 14.89 -7.61 -15.16
CA LYS A 125 14.85 -8.86 -14.39
C LYS A 125 14.56 -8.61 -12.90
N ASN A 126 15.20 -7.58 -12.32
CA ASN A 126 15.05 -7.26 -10.90
C ASN A 126 13.93 -6.24 -10.70
N LEU A 127 12.83 -6.71 -10.15
CA LEU A 127 11.60 -5.94 -9.98
C LEU A 127 11.18 -5.89 -8.51
N TYR A 128 10.57 -4.76 -8.16
CA TYR A 128 10.07 -4.45 -6.84
C TYR A 128 8.60 -4.01 -6.94
N VAL A 129 7.78 -4.45 -6.01
CA VAL A 129 6.37 -4.08 -5.89
C VAL A 129 6.25 -2.72 -5.21
N ALA A 130 5.62 -1.76 -5.87
CA ALA A 130 5.34 -0.44 -5.29
C ALA A 130 4.12 -0.48 -4.36
N THR A 131 3.07 -1.21 -4.74
CA THR A 131 1.82 -1.37 -3.98
C THR A 131 1.56 -2.84 -3.67
N SER A 132 1.05 -3.59 -4.65
CA SER A 132 0.72 -5.00 -4.55
C SER A 132 0.65 -5.63 -5.93
N PHE A 133 0.73 -6.95 -6.00
CA PHE A 133 0.24 -7.76 -7.11
C PHE A 133 -1.09 -8.39 -6.69
N SER A 134 -2.17 -8.06 -7.39
CA SER A 134 -3.51 -8.59 -7.15
C SER A 134 -4.06 -9.20 -8.43
N LEU A 135 -4.49 -10.46 -8.38
CA LEU A 135 -5.01 -11.19 -9.54
C LEU A 135 -6.27 -11.95 -9.16
N LYS A 136 -7.26 -12.00 -10.06
CA LYS A 136 -8.46 -12.83 -9.94
C LYS A 136 -8.57 -13.79 -11.12
N PHE A 137 -9.03 -15.01 -10.85
CA PHE A 137 -9.18 -16.06 -11.85
C PHE A 137 -10.41 -16.93 -11.54
N ASP A 138 -10.92 -17.62 -12.56
CA ASP A 138 -12.06 -18.53 -12.42
C ASP A 138 -11.63 -19.96 -12.02
N SER A 139 -12.62 -20.84 -11.80
CA SER A 139 -12.38 -22.25 -11.45
C SER A 139 -11.60 -23.04 -12.50
N TYR A 140 -11.61 -22.62 -13.77
CA TYR A 140 -10.85 -23.22 -14.86
C TYR A 140 -9.43 -22.65 -15.00
N GLY A 141 -9.06 -21.69 -14.16
CA GLY A 141 -7.75 -21.06 -14.15
C GLY A 141 -7.64 -19.89 -15.10
N LYS A 142 -8.73 -19.47 -15.76
CA LYS A 142 -8.69 -18.32 -16.65
C LYS A 142 -8.60 -17.05 -15.81
N ILE A 143 -7.58 -16.24 -16.08
CA ILE A 143 -7.37 -14.97 -15.41
C ILE A 143 -8.45 -13.99 -15.91
N THR A 144 -9.17 -13.39 -14.97
CA THR A 144 -10.27 -12.45 -15.27
C THR A 144 -9.84 -11.00 -15.07
N SER A 145 -8.98 -10.75 -14.09
CA SER A 145 -8.37 -9.43 -13.89
C SER A 145 -7.07 -9.53 -13.13
N PHE A 146 -6.18 -8.57 -13.33
CA PHE A 146 -5.06 -8.33 -12.42
C PHE A 146 -4.64 -6.87 -12.47
N ASP A 147 -4.04 -6.43 -11.37
CA ASP A 147 -3.46 -5.09 -11.21
C ASP A 147 -2.16 -5.23 -10.41
N THR A 148 -1.11 -4.59 -10.90
CA THR A 148 0.14 -4.48 -10.18
C THR A 148 0.88 -3.20 -10.53
N TYR A 149 1.50 -2.58 -9.53
CA TYR A 149 2.44 -1.49 -9.75
C TYR A 149 3.84 -1.92 -9.33
N ILE A 150 4.75 -2.01 -10.30
CA ILE A 150 6.12 -2.48 -10.10
C ILE A 150 7.15 -1.51 -10.65
N TYR A 151 8.39 -1.61 -10.18
CA TYR A 151 9.50 -0.79 -10.64
C TYR A 151 10.83 -1.56 -10.61
N GLY A 152 11.80 -1.09 -11.40
CA GLY A 152 13.11 -1.70 -11.53
C GLY A 152 14.13 -0.74 -12.14
N LYS A 153 15.37 -1.21 -12.32
CA LYS A 153 16.40 -0.48 -13.07
C LYS A 153 16.59 -1.15 -14.42
N ASN A 154 16.54 -0.36 -15.49
CA ASN A 154 16.84 -0.86 -16.83
C ASN A 154 18.34 -1.21 -16.98
N THR A 155 18.73 -1.70 -18.15
CA THR A 155 20.12 -2.06 -18.48
C THR A 155 21.13 -0.90 -18.32
N ARG A 156 20.65 0.34 -18.31
CA ARG A 156 21.45 1.56 -18.09
C ARG A 156 21.42 2.05 -16.65
N GLY A 157 20.82 1.30 -15.73
CA GLY A 157 20.68 1.66 -14.32
C GLY A 157 19.60 2.70 -14.01
N LYS A 158 18.81 3.13 -15.01
CA LYS A 158 17.75 4.14 -14.83
C LYS A 158 16.49 3.50 -14.26
N LEU A 159 15.86 4.18 -13.29
CA LEU A 159 14.58 3.82 -12.73
C LEU A 159 13.48 3.81 -13.81
N GLU A 160 12.76 2.72 -13.89
CA GLU A 160 11.54 2.56 -14.69
C GLU A 160 10.44 1.95 -13.82
N SER A 161 9.20 2.38 -14.06
CA SER A 161 8.02 1.88 -13.34
C SER A 161 6.92 1.48 -14.32
N TYR A 162 6.13 0.48 -13.95
CA TYR A 162 5.12 -0.15 -14.79
C TYR A 162 3.87 -0.39 -13.95
N LEU A 163 2.80 0.37 -14.22
CA LEU A 163 1.45 0.04 -13.75
C LEU A 163 0.80 -0.86 -14.79
N ILE A 164 0.61 -2.13 -14.44
CA ILE A 164 0.17 -3.17 -15.35
C ILE A 164 -1.21 -3.64 -14.92
N THR A 165 -2.18 -3.55 -15.83
CA THR A 165 -3.57 -3.84 -15.53
C THR A 165 -4.23 -4.66 -16.63
N TYR A 166 -5.16 -5.51 -16.23
CA TYR A 166 -5.99 -6.30 -17.11
C TYR A 166 -7.37 -6.53 -16.47
N ASP A 167 -8.41 -6.45 -17.27
CA ASP A 167 -9.80 -6.71 -16.88
C ASP A 167 -10.53 -7.23 -18.10
N SER A 168 -10.92 -8.51 -18.07
CA SER A 168 -11.55 -9.21 -19.18
C SER A 168 -12.88 -8.57 -19.60
N ASN A 169 -13.55 -7.83 -18.70
CA ASN A 169 -14.78 -7.11 -19.02
C ASN A 169 -14.53 -5.81 -19.78
N LYS A 170 -13.29 -5.29 -19.78
CA LYS A 170 -12.91 -4.04 -20.42
C LYS A 170 -12.09 -4.24 -21.69
N SER A 171 -11.21 -5.23 -21.73
CA SER A 171 -10.34 -5.48 -22.89
C SER A 171 -9.76 -6.90 -22.90
N GLU A 172 -9.49 -7.42 -24.10
CA GLU A 172 -8.67 -8.63 -24.31
C GLU A 172 -7.16 -8.37 -24.13
N ASN A 173 -6.75 -7.12 -23.97
CA ASN A 173 -5.35 -6.71 -23.90
C ASN A 173 -4.94 -6.31 -22.48
N ILE A 174 -3.71 -6.65 -22.10
CA ILE A 174 -3.00 -6.08 -20.96
C ILE A 174 -2.66 -4.62 -21.28
N THR A 175 -2.93 -3.71 -20.35
CA THR A 175 -2.53 -2.30 -20.43
C THR A 175 -1.35 -2.04 -19.50
N ILE A 176 -0.34 -1.34 -20.00
CA ILE A 176 0.88 -1.02 -19.25
C ILE A 176 1.09 0.49 -19.31
N TYR A 177 1.10 1.15 -18.16
CA TYR A 177 1.50 2.55 -18.02
C TYR A 177 2.94 2.63 -17.53
N LEU A 178 3.79 3.28 -18.33
CA LEU A 178 5.22 3.46 -18.14
C LEU A 178 5.52 4.77 -17.41
N ASN A 179 6.63 4.78 -16.66
CA ASN A 179 7.24 6.00 -16.10
C ASN A 179 6.30 6.82 -15.19
N GLY A 180 5.45 6.14 -14.41
CA GLY A 180 4.74 6.75 -13.29
C GLY A 180 5.68 7.14 -12.14
N TYR A 181 5.18 7.95 -11.21
CA TYR A 181 5.92 8.31 -10.01
C TYR A 181 5.92 7.18 -8.99
N VAL A 182 7.11 6.79 -8.53
CA VAL A 182 7.29 5.80 -7.48
C VAL A 182 8.42 6.23 -6.54
N ASN A 183 8.20 6.09 -5.23
CA ASN A 183 9.26 6.25 -4.24
C ASN A 183 10.11 4.96 -4.20
N ALA A 184 11.15 4.92 -5.04
CA ALA A 184 11.99 3.75 -5.24
C ALA A 184 13.06 3.61 -4.14
N ASP A 185 12.70 2.95 -3.04
CA ASP A 185 13.62 2.60 -1.95
C ASP A 185 14.46 1.34 -2.24
N TYR A 186 14.11 0.57 -3.27
CA TYR A 186 14.73 -0.71 -3.64
C TYR A 186 14.86 -1.67 -2.44
N SER A 187 13.91 -1.61 -1.51
CA SER A 187 13.92 -2.45 -0.32
C SER A 187 13.80 -3.93 -0.71
N ASN A 188 14.62 -4.79 -0.11
CA ASN A 188 14.49 -6.24 -0.25
C ASN A 188 13.07 -6.71 0.12
N ASN A 189 12.38 -6.01 1.03
CA ASN A 189 11.01 -6.31 1.41
C ASN A 189 10.03 -6.19 0.24
N LYS A 190 10.37 -5.50 -0.85
CA LYS A 190 9.49 -5.29 -2.00
C LYS A 190 9.79 -6.19 -3.20
N LEU A 191 10.75 -7.11 -3.13
CA LEU A 191 11.12 -7.97 -4.27
C LEU A 191 9.90 -8.70 -4.89
N LEU A 192 9.81 -8.73 -6.22
CA LEU A 192 8.77 -9.46 -6.95
C LEU A 192 9.15 -10.94 -7.17
N GLU A 193 10.44 -11.26 -7.29
CA GLU A 193 10.93 -12.61 -7.57
C GLU A 193 10.34 -13.70 -6.64
N PRO A 194 10.18 -13.48 -5.32
CA PRO A 194 9.56 -14.48 -4.45
C PRO A 194 8.13 -14.86 -4.83
N LEU A 195 7.33 -13.92 -5.36
CA LEU A 195 6.00 -14.24 -5.91
C LEU A 195 6.11 -15.25 -7.05
N ILE A 196 7.04 -15.04 -7.99
CA ILE A 196 7.26 -15.93 -9.14
C ILE A 196 7.69 -17.32 -8.68
N LYS A 197 8.65 -17.39 -7.75
CA LYS A 197 9.15 -18.67 -7.19
C LYS A 197 8.04 -19.44 -6.51
N THR A 198 7.30 -18.80 -5.62
CA THR A 198 6.22 -19.42 -4.86
C THR A 198 5.10 -19.92 -5.77
N MET A 199 4.68 -19.11 -6.75
CA MET A 199 3.61 -19.50 -7.68
C MET A 199 3.96 -20.67 -8.60
N LYS A 200 5.26 -20.97 -8.82
CA LYS A 200 5.68 -22.17 -9.58
C LYS A 200 5.41 -23.47 -8.85
N VAL A 201 5.44 -23.44 -7.52
CA VAL A 201 5.43 -24.65 -6.69
C VAL A 201 4.13 -24.84 -5.90
N ILE A 202 3.31 -23.78 -5.75
CA ILE A 202 2.02 -23.92 -5.08
C ILE A 202 1.10 -24.88 -5.85
N PRO A 203 0.45 -25.85 -5.17
CA PRO A 203 -0.55 -26.72 -5.79
C PRO A 203 -1.89 -26.01 -5.98
N LEU A 204 -1.90 -24.92 -6.77
CA LEU A 204 -2.98 -23.91 -6.83
C LEU A 204 -4.34 -24.54 -7.10
N LYS A 205 -4.43 -25.38 -8.14
CA LYS A 205 -5.66 -26.06 -8.56
C LYS A 205 -6.25 -26.92 -7.44
N LYS A 206 -5.40 -27.64 -6.70
CA LYS A 206 -5.83 -28.51 -5.59
C LYS A 206 -6.45 -27.69 -4.46
N ILE A 207 -5.83 -26.55 -4.12
CA ILE A 207 -6.27 -25.70 -3.01
C ILE A 207 -7.64 -25.10 -3.29
N VAL A 208 -7.82 -24.50 -4.47
CA VAL A 208 -9.06 -23.80 -4.79
C VAL A 208 -10.24 -24.75 -4.99
N THR A 209 -9.98 -26.02 -5.32
CA THR A 209 -11.02 -27.07 -5.41
C THR A 209 -11.64 -27.37 -4.03
N ASN A 210 -10.97 -27.03 -2.92
CA ASN A 210 -11.52 -27.19 -1.57
C ASN A 210 -12.61 -26.16 -1.24
N TRP A 211 -12.74 -25.10 -2.04
CA TRP A 211 -13.78 -24.09 -1.87
C TRP A 211 -14.86 -24.27 -2.94
N PRO A 212 -16.16 -24.37 -2.58
CA PRO A 212 -17.26 -24.52 -3.52
C PRO A 212 -17.61 -23.18 -4.18
N GLU A 213 -16.62 -22.54 -4.80
CA GLU A 213 -16.69 -21.18 -5.34
C GLU A 213 -16.14 -21.16 -6.77
N ASN A 214 -16.57 -20.18 -7.56
CA ASN A 214 -16.21 -20.11 -8.98
C ASN A 214 -15.15 -19.06 -9.30
N GLN A 215 -14.74 -18.27 -8.30
CA GLN A 215 -13.77 -17.20 -8.46
C GLN A 215 -12.80 -17.19 -7.29
N PHE A 216 -11.53 -16.98 -7.61
CA PHE A 216 -10.42 -17.02 -6.67
C PHE A 216 -9.49 -15.83 -6.90
N GLY A 217 -8.70 -15.51 -5.89
CA GLY A 217 -7.77 -14.39 -5.90
C GLY A 217 -6.37 -14.79 -5.44
N ILE A 218 -5.37 -14.08 -5.97
CA ILE A 218 -3.98 -14.10 -5.53
C ILE A 218 -3.59 -12.70 -5.12
N LEU A 219 -2.94 -12.57 -3.97
CA LEU A 219 -2.48 -11.29 -3.44
C LEU A 219 -1.06 -11.38 -2.89
N TYR A 220 -0.23 -10.40 -3.23
CA TYR A 220 1.16 -10.31 -2.81
C TYR A 220 1.60 -8.85 -2.65
N TYR A 221 2.37 -8.55 -1.60
CA TYR A 221 2.90 -7.20 -1.36
C TYR A 221 4.43 -7.18 -1.12
N GLY A 222 5.12 -8.31 -1.34
CA GLY A 222 6.47 -8.49 -0.83
C GLY A 222 6.51 -9.18 0.53
N LYS A 223 7.54 -8.87 1.32
CA LYS A 223 7.72 -9.32 2.70
C LYS A 223 6.71 -8.61 3.59
N ARG A 224 5.85 -9.38 4.27
CA ARG A 224 4.87 -8.87 5.23
C ARG A 224 4.96 -9.64 6.54
N SER A 225 4.62 -8.95 7.62
CA SER A 225 4.29 -9.60 8.89
C SER A 225 2.79 -9.90 8.97
N PHE A 226 2.47 -11.08 9.50
CA PHE A 226 1.13 -11.46 9.96
C PHE A 226 1.07 -11.58 11.49
N GLY A 227 2.05 -11.01 12.20
CA GLY A 227 2.18 -11.18 13.63
C GLY A 227 2.37 -12.66 13.95
N TYR A 228 1.71 -13.13 14.99
CA TYR A 228 1.70 -14.54 15.39
C TYR A 228 0.54 -15.34 14.78
N ASN A 229 -0.19 -14.76 13.83
CA ASN A 229 -1.33 -15.42 13.20
C ASN A 229 -0.84 -16.47 12.19
N THR A 230 -0.93 -17.74 12.57
CA THR A 230 -0.61 -18.89 11.70
C THR A 230 -1.81 -19.38 10.89
N ASN A 231 -2.99 -18.74 10.98
CA ASN A 231 -4.19 -19.20 10.28
C ASN A 231 -3.98 -19.17 8.77
N GLY A 232 -4.13 -20.34 8.16
CA GLY A 232 -3.90 -20.55 6.73
C GLY A 232 -2.44 -20.38 6.30
N VAL A 233 -1.49 -20.17 7.22
CA VAL A 233 -0.07 -20.01 6.87
C VAL A 233 0.58 -21.36 6.60
N ILE A 234 1.21 -21.45 5.44
CA ILE A 234 1.97 -22.62 5.00
C ILE A 234 3.35 -22.14 4.61
N TYR A 235 4.38 -22.69 5.24
CA TYR A 235 5.75 -22.46 4.79
C TYR A 235 6.02 -23.36 3.60
N ILE A 236 6.61 -22.79 2.55
CA ILE A 236 6.93 -23.50 1.32
C ILE A 236 8.35 -23.16 0.90
N ASP A 237 9.14 -24.16 0.49
CA ASP A 237 10.45 -23.90 -0.10
C ASP A 237 10.37 -23.75 -1.62
N SER A 238 11.49 -23.37 -2.22
CA SER A 238 11.65 -23.27 -3.67
C SER A 238 11.48 -24.60 -4.43
N LYS A 239 11.40 -25.75 -3.73
CA LYS A 239 11.16 -27.08 -4.32
C LYS A 239 9.69 -27.53 -4.18
N GLY A 240 8.86 -26.76 -3.47
CA GLY A 240 7.46 -27.09 -3.22
C GLY A 240 7.21 -28.00 -2.01
N ASN A 241 8.23 -28.25 -1.19
CA ASN A 241 8.03 -28.92 0.09
C ASN A 241 7.29 -27.95 1.00
N ILE A 242 6.26 -28.48 1.66
CA ILE A 242 5.42 -27.69 2.58
C ILE A 242 5.69 -28.13 4.01
N ASN A 243 5.73 -27.16 4.91
CA ASN A 243 5.57 -27.39 6.34
C ASN A 243 4.43 -26.50 6.82
N SER A 244 3.43 -27.09 7.45
CA SER A 244 2.39 -26.32 8.09
C SER A 244 3.03 -25.49 9.21
N ALA A 245 2.62 -24.24 9.38
CA ALA A 245 3.08 -23.43 10.50
C ALA A 245 2.48 -23.97 11.81
N VAL A 246 2.98 -25.13 12.28
CA VAL A 246 2.60 -25.70 13.56
C VAL A 246 3.53 -25.10 14.60
N ASN A 247 2.93 -24.35 15.52
CA ASN A 247 3.57 -23.88 16.73
C ASN A 247 4.89 -23.11 16.58
N THR A 248 4.97 -22.09 15.71
CA THR A 248 6.14 -21.19 15.70
C THR A 248 6.12 -20.22 16.89
N TYR A 249 7.23 -20.10 17.63
CA TYR A 249 7.44 -19.09 18.68
C TYR A 249 7.81 -17.71 18.11
N SER A 250 7.98 -17.65 16.79
CA SER A 250 8.40 -16.47 16.04
C SER A 250 7.24 -15.88 15.26
N GLU A 251 7.27 -14.57 15.11
CA GLU A 251 6.40 -13.81 14.21
C GLU A 251 6.45 -14.39 12.78
N VAL A 252 5.28 -14.58 12.16
CA VAL A 252 5.13 -14.99 10.77
C VAL A 252 5.46 -13.80 9.88
N VAL A 253 6.73 -13.67 9.53
CA VAL A 253 7.22 -12.64 8.62
C VAL A 253 7.87 -13.30 7.41
N GLY A 254 7.49 -12.88 6.21
CA GLY A 254 8.13 -13.40 5.00
C GLY A 254 7.43 -12.97 3.72
N TYR A 255 8.00 -13.41 2.60
CA TYR A 255 7.41 -13.19 1.28
C TYR A 255 6.18 -14.07 1.13
N THR A 256 5.01 -13.46 1.28
CA THR A 256 3.76 -14.22 1.43
C THR A 256 2.85 -14.04 0.22
N VAL A 257 2.52 -15.15 -0.42
CA VAL A 257 1.51 -15.22 -1.47
C VAL A 257 0.21 -15.73 -0.86
N SER A 258 -0.84 -14.91 -0.90
CA SER A 258 -2.16 -15.26 -0.37
C SER A 258 -3.07 -15.73 -1.50
N VAL A 259 -3.68 -16.90 -1.34
CA VAL A 259 -4.75 -17.43 -2.18
C VAL A 259 -6.06 -17.33 -1.40
N TYR A 260 -7.10 -16.76 -1.99
CA TYR A 260 -8.34 -16.45 -1.28
C TYR A 260 -9.59 -16.51 -2.18
N VAL A 261 -10.77 -16.46 -1.55
CA VAL A 261 -12.05 -16.29 -2.23
C VAL A 261 -12.47 -14.82 -2.12
N PRO A 262 -12.54 -14.06 -3.23
CA PRO A 262 -12.87 -12.63 -3.18
C PRO A 262 -14.22 -12.34 -2.52
N GLY A 263 -14.23 -11.46 -1.54
CA GLY A 263 -15.45 -10.98 -0.86
C GLY A 263 -16.07 -11.97 0.13
N LYS A 264 -15.38 -13.08 0.41
CA LYS A 264 -15.81 -14.13 1.36
C LYS A 264 -14.71 -14.48 2.36
N GLU A 265 -13.80 -13.55 2.65
CA GLU A 265 -12.64 -13.74 3.52
C GLU A 265 -13.05 -13.97 5.00
N SER A 266 -14.25 -13.56 5.39
CA SER A 266 -14.85 -13.90 6.70
C SER A 266 -15.37 -15.34 6.79
N ARG A 267 -15.66 -15.97 5.64
CA ARG A 267 -16.17 -17.35 5.54
C ARG A 267 -15.06 -18.34 5.23
N TYR A 268 -14.13 -17.96 4.36
CA TYR A 268 -13.02 -18.81 3.95
C TYR A 268 -11.69 -18.16 4.36
N THR A 269 -10.93 -18.87 5.19
CA THR A 269 -9.59 -18.42 5.58
C THR A 269 -8.66 -18.47 4.36
N PRO A 270 -8.01 -17.35 3.99
CA PRO A 270 -7.00 -17.34 2.93
C PRO A 270 -5.84 -18.29 3.24
N VAL A 271 -5.38 -19.01 2.21
CA VAL A 271 -4.15 -19.82 2.30
C VAL A 271 -2.96 -18.93 1.97
N ARG A 272 -2.00 -18.83 2.89
CA ARG A 272 -0.89 -17.88 2.88
C ARG A 272 0.42 -18.64 2.79
N TYR A 273 0.99 -18.70 1.59
CA TYR A 273 2.26 -19.37 1.34
C TYR A 273 3.42 -18.43 1.64
N ASN A 274 4.21 -18.74 2.66
CA ASN A 274 5.40 -18.00 3.05
C ASN A 274 6.65 -18.73 2.51
N LEU A 275 7.36 -18.08 1.59
CA LEU A 275 8.55 -18.66 0.96
C LEU A 275 9.74 -18.70 1.92
N THR A 276 10.29 -19.89 2.16
CA THR A 276 11.48 -20.10 3.00
C THR A 276 12.28 -21.31 2.54
N ASP A 277 13.59 -21.15 2.31
CA ASP A 277 14.47 -22.25 1.91
C ASP A 277 15.01 -23.06 3.14
N GLY A 278 14.58 -22.71 4.35
CA GLY A 278 15.04 -23.29 5.62
C GLY A 278 13.97 -24.05 6.40
N LEU A 279 13.20 -24.93 5.75
CA LEU A 279 12.10 -25.68 6.38
C LEU A 279 12.54 -26.48 7.63
N GLY A 280 13.78 -26.99 7.67
CA GLY A 280 14.32 -27.75 8.81
C GLY A 280 14.64 -26.92 10.06
N ASN A 281 14.71 -25.58 9.94
CA ASN A 281 14.93 -24.67 11.08
C ASN A 281 13.61 -24.21 11.73
N ILE A 282 12.46 -24.54 11.12
CA ILE A 282 11.14 -24.31 11.70
C ILE A 282 10.84 -25.51 12.59
N LYS A 283 11.34 -25.46 13.84
CA LYS A 283 11.23 -26.54 14.81
C LYS A 283 9.75 -26.90 15.05
N THR A 284 9.36 -28.07 14.57
CA THR A 284 8.30 -28.86 15.22
C THR A 284 8.94 -29.47 16.45
N SER A 285 8.52 -29.08 17.65
CA SER A 285 8.94 -29.77 18.87
C SER A 285 7.79 -29.85 19.86
N ASP A 286 7.35 -31.08 20.08
CA ASP A 286 6.79 -31.52 21.34
C ASP A 286 7.70 -31.13 22.51
N THR A 287 7.09 -31.12 23.70
CA THR A 287 7.62 -30.94 25.06
C THR A 287 7.65 -29.53 25.65
N LEU A 288 6.97 -29.49 26.80
CA LEU A 288 6.97 -28.50 27.86
C LEU A 288 8.39 -28.11 28.27
N ARG A 289 8.51 -26.85 28.72
CA ARG A 289 9.66 -26.18 29.35
C ARG A 289 10.68 -25.62 28.37
N GLU A 290 10.59 -24.31 28.15
CA GLU A 290 11.59 -23.38 28.68
C GLU A 290 11.10 -21.93 28.51
N ASN A 291 11.00 -21.24 29.64
CA ASN A 291 10.80 -19.81 29.71
C ASN A 291 11.98 -19.10 29.06
N LYS A 292 11.72 -18.27 28.04
CA LYS A 292 12.63 -17.18 27.71
C LYS A 292 11.85 -15.94 27.31
N LYS A 293 12.08 -14.89 28.10
CA LYS A 293 11.54 -13.53 28.00
C LYS A 293 11.58 -13.03 26.56
N ILE A 294 10.45 -12.52 26.08
CA ILE A 294 10.38 -11.69 24.88
C ILE A 294 9.92 -10.32 25.37
N SER A 295 10.90 -9.50 25.75
CA SER A 295 10.80 -8.06 25.67
C SER A 295 11.16 -7.67 24.23
N ASP A 296 10.19 -7.21 23.44
CA ASP A 296 10.46 -6.27 22.34
C ASP A 296 9.17 -5.54 21.95
N GLU A 297 9.20 -4.24 22.19
CA GLU A 297 8.22 -3.24 21.76
C GLU A 297 8.27 -3.10 20.22
N SER A 298 7.31 -3.68 19.49
CA SER A 298 6.73 -3.00 18.32
C SER A 298 5.43 -3.69 17.88
N ASN A 299 4.39 -2.88 17.65
CA ASN A 299 3.08 -3.21 17.04
C ASN A 299 2.08 -3.99 17.91
N ASN A 300 1.56 -3.36 18.97
CA ASN A 300 0.27 -3.75 19.53
C ASN A 300 -0.77 -2.66 19.27
N ASP A 301 -1.87 -3.06 18.66
CA ASP A 301 -3.17 -2.41 18.86
C ASP A 301 -3.33 -2.22 20.37
N GLN A 302 -3.33 -0.97 20.88
CA GLN A 302 -3.24 -0.65 22.32
C GLN A 302 -4.35 -1.31 23.15
N ASP A 303 -5.38 -1.80 22.47
CA ASP A 303 -6.59 -2.35 23.04
C ASP A 303 -6.60 -3.90 23.00
N LYS A 304 -5.52 -4.58 22.57
CA LYS A 304 -5.50 -6.05 22.41
C LYS A 304 -4.18 -6.70 22.80
N PHE A 305 -4.26 -7.83 23.51
CA PHE A 305 -3.13 -8.64 23.97
C PHE A 305 -3.39 -10.14 23.78
N TYR A 306 -2.36 -10.93 23.52
CA TYR A 306 -2.44 -12.39 23.51
C TYR A 306 -1.43 -12.99 24.50
N LEU A 307 -1.94 -13.67 25.53
CA LEU A 307 -1.12 -14.39 26.51
C LEU A 307 -0.56 -15.69 25.91
N SER A 308 -1.32 -16.32 25.03
CA SER A 308 -0.88 -17.47 24.24
C SER A 308 -1.53 -17.45 22.86
N LYS A 309 -1.25 -18.46 22.04
CA LYS A 309 -1.83 -18.59 20.70
C LYS A 309 -3.36 -18.70 20.70
N LEU A 310 -3.92 -19.24 21.78
CA LEU A 310 -5.35 -19.43 21.96
C LEU A 310 -5.96 -18.38 22.87
N VAL A 311 -5.24 -18.00 23.92
CA VAL A 311 -5.74 -17.12 24.97
C VAL A 311 -5.36 -15.67 24.69
N GLY A 312 -6.37 -14.82 24.51
CA GLY A 312 -6.19 -13.39 24.29
C GLY A 312 -7.22 -12.55 25.01
N TYR A 313 -6.91 -11.27 25.14
CA TYR A 313 -7.68 -10.27 25.86
C TYR A 313 -7.80 -9.02 24.99
N ARG A 314 -8.95 -8.34 25.04
CA ARG A 314 -9.13 -7.05 24.39
C ARG A 314 -10.01 -6.10 25.20
N LEU A 315 -9.71 -4.82 25.10
CA LEU A 315 -10.54 -3.73 25.56
C LEU A 315 -11.50 -3.34 24.43
N LYS A 316 -12.75 -3.77 24.54
CA LYS A 316 -13.80 -3.39 23.59
C LYS A 316 -14.45 -2.10 24.03
N ILE A 317 -14.53 -1.13 23.13
CA ILE A 317 -15.20 0.15 23.39
C ILE A 317 -16.70 -0.09 23.60
N THR A 318 -17.24 0.39 24.72
CA THR A 318 -18.67 0.27 25.08
C THR A 318 -19.42 1.60 24.94
N ALA A 319 -18.72 2.73 25.12
CA ALA A 319 -19.25 4.08 24.92
C ALA A 319 -18.11 5.05 24.57
N ALA A 320 -18.44 6.20 23.98
CA ALA A 320 -17.48 7.25 23.70
C ALA A 320 -18.13 8.63 23.90
N ALA A 321 -17.43 9.56 24.55
CA ALA A 321 -17.90 10.93 24.78
C ALA A 321 -16.69 11.88 24.92
N ALA A 322 -16.76 13.06 24.31
CA ALA A 322 -15.77 14.14 24.44
C ALA A 322 -14.29 13.70 24.28
N GLY A 323 -14.01 12.80 23.34
CA GLY A 323 -12.66 12.27 23.10
C GLY A 323 -12.21 11.16 24.04
N SER A 324 -13.04 10.76 25.01
CA SER A 324 -12.82 9.64 25.93
C SER A 324 -13.70 8.43 25.56
N ARG A 325 -13.29 7.24 26.00
CA ARG A 325 -13.98 5.97 25.75
C ARG A 325 -14.15 5.19 27.06
N SER A 326 -15.26 4.47 27.15
CA SER A 326 -15.50 3.42 28.15
C SER A 326 -15.22 2.07 27.51
N TYR A 327 -14.79 1.09 28.31
CA TYR A 327 -14.35 -0.21 27.81
C TYR A 327 -15.00 -1.36 28.59
N SER A 328 -15.12 -2.52 27.95
CA SER A 328 -15.28 -3.82 28.59
C SER A 328 -14.07 -4.69 28.25
N LEU A 329 -13.64 -5.54 29.18
CA LEU A 329 -12.64 -6.57 28.93
C LEU A 329 -13.31 -7.81 28.35
N GLU A 330 -12.86 -8.24 27.18
CA GLU A 330 -13.25 -9.52 26.57
C GLU A 330 -12.05 -10.46 26.49
N GLY A 331 -12.30 -11.77 26.63
CA GLY A 331 -11.34 -12.84 26.49
C GLY A 331 -11.70 -13.80 25.38
N THR A 332 -10.68 -14.42 24.79
CA THR A 332 -10.80 -15.52 23.82
C THR A 332 -9.95 -16.70 24.28
N THR A 333 -10.38 -17.91 23.92
CA THR A 333 -9.61 -19.16 24.08
C THR A 333 -9.45 -19.91 22.76
N ASP A 334 -9.78 -19.28 21.63
CA ASP A 334 -9.77 -19.86 20.29
C ASP A 334 -9.06 -18.94 19.28
N ALA A 335 -8.00 -18.25 19.73
CA ALA A 335 -7.20 -17.31 18.95
C ALA A 335 -7.96 -16.06 18.45
N GLY A 336 -9.12 -15.76 19.05
CA GLY A 336 -9.96 -14.62 18.71
C GLY A 336 -11.07 -14.95 17.72
N GLY A 337 -11.38 -16.23 17.51
CA GLY A 337 -12.57 -16.66 16.77
C GLY A 337 -13.86 -16.28 17.49
N THR A 338 -13.88 -16.43 18.82
CA THR A 338 -14.95 -16.01 19.73
C THR A 338 -14.39 -15.17 20.88
N TRP A 339 -15.17 -14.17 21.29
CA TRP A 339 -14.83 -13.25 22.38
C TRP A 339 -15.97 -13.21 23.38
N ASN A 340 -15.65 -13.49 24.65
CA ASN A 340 -16.59 -13.47 25.75
C ASN A 340 -16.23 -12.34 26.72
N THR A 341 -17.22 -11.61 27.22
CA THR A 341 -16.99 -10.56 28.21
C THR A 341 -16.55 -11.16 29.53
N ILE A 342 -15.36 -10.76 30.00
CA ILE A 342 -14.83 -11.11 31.32
C ILE A 342 -15.28 -10.07 32.35
N ASN A 343 -15.15 -8.78 32.01
CA ASN A 343 -15.51 -7.67 32.88
C ASN A 343 -16.15 -6.55 32.05
N LYS A 344 -17.34 -6.09 32.45
CA LYS A 344 -18.09 -5.04 31.75
C LYS A 344 -17.53 -3.65 31.97
N ASP A 345 -16.78 -3.45 33.04
CA ASP A 345 -16.23 -2.17 33.48
C ASP A 345 -14.87 -2.37 34.19
N PRO A 346 -13.80 -2.72 33.45
CA PRO A 346 -12.50 -3.02 34.01
C PRO A 346 -11.79 -1.78 34.57
N PHE A 347 -12.31 -0.56 34.32
CA PHE A 347 -11.78 0.70 34.81
C PHE A 347 -12.65 1.36 35.90
N SER A 348 -13.63 0.62 36.45
CA SER A 348 -14.48 1.10 37.56
C SER A 348 -15.13 2.46 37.32
N GLY A 349 -15.69 2.67 36.13
CA GLY A 349 -16.38 3.88 35.71
C GLY A 349 -15.49 4.96 35.13
N MET A 350 -14.16 4.80 35.16
CA MET A 350 -13.23 5.73 34.53
C MET A 350 -13.27 5.60 33.01
N THR A 351 -13.13 6.74 32.33
CA THR A 351 -13.11 6.82 30.85
C THR A 351 -11.84 7.48 30.40
N GLY A 352 -11.33 7.10 29.23
CA GLY A 352 -10.10 7.67 28.66
C GLY A 352 -9.75 7.02 27.33
N VAL A 353 -8.52 7.14 26.89
CA VAL A 353 -8.01 6.41 25.72
C VAL A 353 -7.09 5.29 26.21
N SER A 354 -7.42 4.05 25.85
CA SER A 354 -6.57 2.90 26.19
C SER A 354 -5.13 3.11 25.72
N ALA A 355 -4.20 2.92 26.64
CA ALA A 355 -2.76 3.12 26.46
C ALA A 355 -1.98 1.80 26.56
N GLY A 356 -2.68 0.67 26.65
CA GLY A 356 -2.09 -0.65 26.63
C GLY A 356 -2.85 -1.67 27.47
N ILE A 357 -2.64 -2.93 27.11
CA ILE A 357 -3.08 -4.12 27.84
C ILE A 357 -1.97 -5.17 27.78
N THR A 358 -1.71 -5.86 28.90
CA THR A 358 -0.79 -7.00 28.96
C THR A 358 -1.24 -8.00 30.02
N PHE A 359 -0.95 -9.29 29.82
CA PHE A 359 -1.11 -10.33 30.83
C PHE A 359 0.20 -11.11 30.95
N LEU A 360 0.72 -11.25 32.16
CA LEU A 360 1.94 -12.01 32.44
C LEU A 360 1.65 -13.50 32.62
N ASN A 361 0.45 -13.82 33.09
CA ASN A 361 -0.09 -15.17 33.16
C ASN A 361 -1.63 -15.11 33.12
N ASN A 362 -2.31 -16.24 33.35
CA ASN A 362 -3.77 -16.31 33.28
C ASN A 362 -4.51 -15.57 34.41
N LYS A 363 -3.79 -15.09 35.42
CA LYS A 363 -4.31 -14.37 36.58
C LYS A 363 -3.82 -12.93 36.63
N LEU A 364 -2.51 -12.74 36.48
CA LEU A 364 -1.84 -11.46 36.59
C LEU A 364 -1.83 -10.70 35.26
N GLY A 365 -2.42 -9.52 35.25
CA GLY A 365 -2.46 -8.65 34.07
C GLY A 365 -2.60 -7.18 34.41
N PHE A 366 -2.39 -6.34 33.40
CA PHE A 366 -2.41 -4.89 33.52
C PHE A 366 -3.10 -4.24 32.33
N ILE A 367 -3.79 -3.14 32.61
CA ILE A 367 -4.44 -2.28 31.61
C ILE A 367 -4.16 -0.81 31.95
N CYS A 368 -4.05 0.06 30.95
CA CYS A 368 -3.78 1.47 31.16
C CYS A 368 -4.77 2.36 30.40
N LEU A 369 -5.25 3.40 31.08
CA LEU A 369 -5.92 4.54 30.44
C LEU A 369 -4.95 5.71 30.35
N SER A 370 -4.98 6.42 29.23
CA SER A 370 -4.42 7.75 29.10
C SER A 370 -5.53 8.79 29.11
N HIS A 371 -5.22 9.96 29.66
CA HIS A 371 -6.12 11.10 29.77
C HIS A 371 -5.51 12.34 29.11
N ASN A 372 -6.34 13.36 28.88
CA ASN A 372 -5.88 14.69 28.42
C ASN A 372 -5.01 14.65 27.15
N GLY A 373 -5.35 13.79 26.18
CA GLY A 373 -4.57 13.66 24.94
C GLY A 373 -3.21 12.97 25.11
N GLY A 374 -3.09 12.09 26.10
CA GLY A 374 -1.87 11.32 26.35
C GLY A 374 -0.86 12.02 27.27
N ARG A 375 -1.28 13.08 27.98
CA ARG A 375 -0.45 13.80 28.97
C ARG A 375 -0.13 12.93 30.19
N ASN A 376 -1.07 12.13 30.66
CA ASN A 376 -0.83 11.24 31.79
C ASN A 376 -1.66 9.96 31.65
N GLY A 377 -1.37 8.96 32.48
CA GLY A 377 -2.10 7.70 32.47
C GLY A 377 -2.19 7.01 33.81
N GLU A 378 -3.15 6.10 33.88
CA GLU A 378 -3.50 5.32 35.06
C GLU A 378 -3.39 3.85 34.72
N LEU A 379 -2.45 3.16 35.37
CA LEU A 379 -2.27 1.72 35.25
C LEU A 379 -3.15 1.01 36.28
N TYR A 380 -3.75 -0.12 35.89
CA TYR A 380 -4.55 -0.97 36.75
C TYR A 380 -4.01 -2.39 36.68
N CYS A 381 -4.05 -3.10 37.82
CA CYS A 381 -3.57 -4.47 37.97
C CYS A 381 -4.74 -5.40 38.31
N THR A 382 -4.73 -6.60 37.73
CA THR A 382 -5.61 -7.72 38.10
C THR A 382 -4.77 -8.90 38.54
N GLU A 383 -5.24 -9.63 39.56
CA GLU A 383 -4.65 -10.89 40.02
C GLU A 383 -5.62 -12.08 39.87
N ASP A 384 -6.76 -11.86 39.22
CA ASP A 384 -7.87 -12.82 39.07
C ASP A 384 -8.28 -13.06 37.60
N GLY A 385 -7.40 -12.72 36.65
CA GLY A 385 -7.62 -12.95 35.23
C GLY A 385 -8.48 -11.88 34.55
N GLY A 386 -8.61 -10.72 35.19
CA GLY A 386 -9.34 -9.56 34.68
C GLY A 386 -10.78 -9.47 35.17
N VAL A 387 -11.17 -10.26 36.17
CA VAL A 387 -12.50 -10.18 36.80
C VAL A 387 -12.60 -8.90 37.63
N SER A 388 -11.55 -8.53 38.34
CA SER A 388 -11.43 -7.26 39.08
C SER A 388 -10.09 -6.58 38.83
N TYR A 389 -10.05 -5.26 39.01
CA TYR A 389 -8.87 -4.43 38.83
C TYR A 389 -8.69 -3.46 39.98
N THR A 390 -7.43 -3.22 40.36
CA THR A 390 -7.04 -2.19 41.33
C THR A 390 -6.09 -1.20 40.66
N LYS A 391 -6.30 0.10 40.90
CA LYS A 391 -5.41 1.16 40.39
C LYS A 391 -4.02 1.03 41.03
N VAL A 392 -2.98 1.06 40.20
CA VAL A 392 -1.58 1.03 40.61
C VAL A 392 -1.13 2.45 40.99
N ASN A 393 -0.45 2.56 42.14
CA ASN A 393 0.15 3.82 42.60
C ASN A 393 1.68 3.74 42.50
N PHE A 394 2.28 4.68 41.78
CA PHE A 394 3.73 4.85 41.70
C PHE A 394 4.20 5.88 42.73
N PRO A 395 5.34 5.66 43.40
CA PRO A 395 5.95 6.71 44.21
C PRO A 395 6.40 7.88 43.32
N GLU A 396 6.09 9.10 43.73
CA GLU A 396 6.47 10.31 42.98
C GLU A 396 7.97 10.54 43.00
N VAL A 397 8.52 10.96 41.86
CA VAL A 397 9.86 11.54 41.78
C VAL A 397 9.71 13.05 41.75
N LYS A 398 10.17 13.76 42.78
CA LYS A 398 9.98 15.21 42.88
C LYS A 398 11.17 15.97 42.30
N ILE A 399 10.95 16.65 41.19
CA ILE A 399 11.93 17.57 40.59
C ILE A 399 11.59 19.00 40.99
N THR A 400 12.57 19.73 41.52
CA THR A 400 12.40 21.12 41.95
C THR A 400 12.80 22.06 40.82
N LEU A 401 11.87 22.90 40.38
CA LEU A 401 12.12 23.95 39.40
C LEU A 401 12.87 25.12 40.05
N SER A 402 13.49 25.98 39.24
CA SER A 402 14.13 27.23 39.71
C SER A 402 13.17 28.16 40.47
N SER A 403 11.87 28.01 40.24
CA SER A 403 10.79 28.73 40.95
C SER A 403 10.46 28.16 42.34
N GLY A 404 11.12 27.07 42.77
CA GLY A 404 10.85 26.38 44.04
C GLY A 404 9.64 25.43 44.02
N LYS A 405 8.87 25.38 42.93
CA LYS A 405 7.78 24.40 42.75
C LYS A 405 8.34 23.03 42.42
N THR A 406 7.74 21.97 42.96
CA THR A 406 8.06 20.59 42.64
C THR A 406 7.00 19.94 41.75
N TYR A 407 7.41 19.09 40.82
CA TYR A 407 6.49 18.27 40.02
C TYR A 407 7.05 16.86 39.81
N ASN A 408 6.19 15.92 39.45
CA ASN A 408 6.57 14.57 39.03
C ASN A 408 6.64 14.49 37.50
N PRO A 409 7.82 14.27 36.89
CA PRO A 409 7.94 14.19 35.45
C PRO A 409 7.46 12.85 34.88
N PHE A 410 7.27 11.81 35.70
CA PHE A 410 6.91 10.46 35.22
C PHE A 410 5.47 10.10 35.60
N ASP A 411 4.55 10.26 34.65
CA ASP A 411 3.09 10.14 34.86
C ASP A 411 2.33 9.39 33.76
N LEU A 412 3.02 8.85 32.74
CA LEU A 412 2.41 7.96 31.73
C LEU A 412 3.07 6.56 31.76
N PRO A 413 2.50 5.59 32.50
CA PRO A 413 3.07 4.25 32.61
C PRO A 413 2.93 3.45 31.31
N ARG A 414 4.00 2.76 30.91
CA ARG A 414 3.94 1.68 29.91
C ARG A 414 3.43 0.38 30.53
N MET A 415 3.30 -0.66 29.72
CA MET A 415 2.93 -1.99 30.22
C MET A 415 4.09 -2.62 31.00
N PRO A 416 3.84 -3.16 32.21
CA PRO A 416 4.83 -3.93 32.96
C PRO A 416 5.35 -5.15 32.20
N TYR A 417 6.62 -5.50 32.46
CA TYR A 417 7.24 -6.72 31.97
C TYR A 417 8.04 -7.38 33.09
N GLU A 418 8.19 -8.70 33.02
CA GLU A 418 8.95 -9.45 34.03
C GLU A 418 10.40 -9.67 33.58
N GLU A 419 11.34 -9.31 34.45
CA GLU A 419 12.75 -9.60 34.29
C GLU A 419 13.32 -10.21 35.57
N ASP A 420 13.71 -11.50 35.51
CA ASP A 420 14.34 -12.25 36.61
C ASP A 420 13.46 -12.31 37.87
N GLY A 421 12.16 -12.55 37.69
CA GLY A 421 11.18 -12.63 38.77
C GLY A 421 10.82 -11.28 39.39
N ILE A 422 11.27 -10.16 38.81
CA ILE A 422 10.94 -8.81 39.24
C ILE A 422 10.14 -8.13 38.13
N LEU A 423 9.02 -7.50 38.49
CA LEU A 423 8.26 -6.70 37.52
C LEU A 423 8.93 -5.35 37.36
N ASN A 424 9.11 -4.94 36.11
CA ASN A 424 9.67 -3.66 35.72
C ASN A 424 8.62 -2.89 34.93
N VAL A 425 8.59 -1.57 35.11
CA VAL A 425 7.79 -0.68 34.28
C VAL A 425 8.53 0.63 34.04
N LEU A 426 8.46 1.10 32.80
CA LEU A 426 8.94 2.40 32.41
C LEU A 426 7.77 3.38 32.42
N VAL A 427 7.90 4.44 33.22
CA VAL A 427 6.92 5.53 33.28
C VAL A 427 7.50 6.72 32.52
N GLY A 428 6.84 7.08 31.42
CA GLY A 428 7.17 8.23 30.60
C GLY A 428 6.51 9.51 31.11
N GLN A 429 6.70 10.59 30.37
CA GLN A 429 6.31 11.95 30.75
C GLN A 429 5.07 12.47 30.01
N GLY A 430 4.32 11.57 29.37
CA GLY A 430 3.21 11.96 28.52
C GLY A 430 3.60 12.69 27.23
N SER A 431 2.58 13.27 26.58
CA SER A 431 2.71 14.03 25.34
C SER A 431 3.25 15.46 25.53
N ASP A 432 3.27 15.95 26.77
CA ASP A 432 3.73 17.30 27.15
C ASP A 432 5.07 17.30 27.89
N GLY A 433 5.70 16.15 28.08
CA GLY A 433 6.98 16.04 28.76
C GLY A 433 8.17 16.60 27.97
N ASP A 434 8.93 17.47 28.62
CA ASP A 434 10.16 18.08 28.13
C ASP A 434 11.36 17.88 29.08
N TYR A 435 11.16 17.18 30.19
CA TYR A 435 12.18 16.95 31.21
C TYR A 435 13.30 16.05 30.68
N ASN A 436 14.56 16.48 30.82
CA ASN A 436 15.76 15.72 30.44
C ASN A 436 15.65 14.99 29.08
N GLY A 437 15.09 15.65 28.06
CA GLY A 437 14.98 15.09 26.70
C GLY A 437 13.95 13.97 26.54
N GLY A 438 12.96 13.88 27.43
CA GLY A 438 11.93 12.84 27.41
C GLY A 438 12.40 11.52 28.01
N SER A 439 13.25 11.59 29.05
CA SER A 439 13.68 10.44 29.85
C SER A 439 12.48 9.71 30.50
N LYS A 440 12.71 8.49 30.97
CA LYS A 440 11.69 7.66 31.62
C LYS A 440 12.14 7.24 33.01
N GLY A 441 11.22 7.14 33.96
CA GLY A 441 11.48 6.54 35.26
C GLY A 441 11.33 5.02 35.20
N LEU A 442 12.34 4.26 35.64
CA LEU A 442 12.24 2.83 35.84
C LEU A 442 11.74 2.54 37.26
N TYR A 443 10.66 1.78 37.35
CA TYR A 443 10.07 1.32 38.60
C TYR A 443 10.09 -0.21 38.65
N GLN A 444 10.24 -0.76 39.86
CA GLN A 444 10.24 -2.20 40.10
C GLN A 444 9.25 -2.61 41.18
N SER A 445 8.65 -3.79 41.00
CA SER A 445 7.79 -4.45 41.98
C SER A 445 8.26 -5.89 42.21
N LYS A 446 8.22 -6.31 43.48
CA LYS A 446 8.56 -7.68 43.94
C LYS A 446 7.34 -8.45 44.46
N ASP A 447 6.17 -7.84 44.37
CA ASP A 447 4.89 -8.32 44.92
C ASP A 447 3.81 -8.26 43.82
N ASN A 448 4.14 -8.74 42.62
CA ASN A 448 3.24 -8.85 41.48
C ASN A 448 2.55 -7.54 41.06
N GLY A 449 3.18 -6.39 41.31
CA GLY A 449 2.67 -5.09 40.89
C GLY A 449 1.77 -4.39 41.91
N ILE A 450 1.65 -4.94 43.13
CA ILE A 450 0.91 -4.30 44.24
C ILE A 450 1.64 -3.04 44.70
N THR A 451 2.96 -3.12 44.94
CA THR A 451 3.78 -1.97 45.30
C THR A 451 4.95 -1.78 44.35
N TRP A 452 5.26 -0.51 44.07
CA TRP A 452 6.33 -0.12 43.15
C TRP A 452 7.36 0.75 43.85
N LYS A 453 8.64 0.57 43.48
CA LYS A 453 9.76 1.39 43.92
C LYS A 453 10.46 2.01 42.72
N TYR A 454 10.72 3.31 42.79
CA TYR A 454 11.56 3.98 41.81
C TYR A 454 13.00 3.46 41.92
N VAL A 455 13.62 3.15 40.78
CA VAL A 455 14.98 2.61 40.71
C VAL A 455 15.95 3.64 40.17
N LYS A 456 15.68 4.16 38.97
CA LYS A 456 16.54 5.12 38.29
C LYS A 456 15.83 5.79 37.12
N GLU A 457 16.40 6.90 36.66
CA GLU A 457 16.08 7.50 35.37
C GLU A 457 16.76 6.69 34.25
N SER A 458 16.03 6.48 33.15
CA SER A 458 16.49 5.79 31.95
C SER A 458 16.48 6.75 30.77
N GLU A 459 17.60 6.82 30.06
CA GLU A 459 17.75 7.59 28.83
C GLU A 459 16.92 7.00 27.68
N LYS A 460 16.67 7.81 26.64
CA LYS A 460 15.86 7.49 25.48
C LYS A 460 16.58 6.46 24.59
N LYS A 461 16.30 5.16 24.78
CA LYS A 461 16.55 4.14 23.75
C LYS A 461 15.36 4.03 22.80
#